data_AF-R9JUU6-F1
#
_entry.id   AF-R9JUU6-F1
#
_cell.length_a   1.000
_cell.length_b   1.000
_cell.length_c   1.000
_cell.angle_alpha   90.00
_cell.angle_beta   90.00
_cell.angle_gamma   90.00
#
_symmetry.space_group_name_H-M   'P 1'
#
loop_
_entity.id
_entity.type
_entity.pdbx_description
1 polymer ?
#
loop_
_entity_poly.entity_id
_entity_poly.type
_entity_poly.pdbx_seq_one_letter_code
_entity_poly.pdbx_strand_id
1 'polypeptide(L)'
;MLTRLWGERVVYAFVTAPKKGGDSRRLFFCTKKPDEITLDYSLCADERMRKYGEEDISYLPLACYQLRWNIEVSYYEGKTFWSLEEYRIRSREGIERLINLLAVSYSAMTLLPYSDETFSSYQSFSAQETRFEIGQQIQANIIFNSFVESLETVKKARALVKLLEHHIQSWIRRVQKL
;
A
#
# COMPACT_ATOMS: atom_id res chain seq x y z
N MET A 1 42.59 -14.84 -11.25
CA MET A 1 42.49 -13.40 -10.92
C MET A 1 41.60 -13.29 -9.69
N LEU A 2 42.14 -12.95 -8.52
CA LEU A 2 41.34 -12.80 -7.30
C LEU A 2 40.76 -11.38 -7.30
N THR A 3 39.48 -11.24 -7.58
CA THR A 3 38.81 -9.93 -7.60
C THR A 3 38.57 -9.47 -6.16
N ARG A 4 39.25 -8.41 -5.71
CA ARG A 4 39.00 -7.78 -4.40
C ARG A 4 37.67 -7.03 -4.42
N LEU A 5 36.57 -7.76 -4.16
CA LEU A 5 35.19 -7.23 -4.17
C LEU A 5 34.99 -6.00 -3.27
N TRP A 6 35.71 -5.91 -2.15
CA TRP A 6 35.56 -4.84 -1.16
C TRP A 6 36.80 -3.94 -1.01
N GLY A 7 37.79 -4.06 -1.90
CA GLY A 7 39.03 -3.30 -1.82
C GLY A 7 39.79 -3.55 -0.51
N GLU A 8 40.08 -2.48 0.23
CA GLU A 8 40.77 -2.51 1.54
C GLU A 8 39.81 -2.41 2.73
N ARG A 9 38.49 -2.46 2.49
CA ARG A 9 37.49 -2.32 3.54
C ARG A 9 37.46 -3.56 4.42
N VAL A 10 37.28 -3.35 5.72
CA VAL A 10 36.96 -4.43 6.66
C VAL A 10 35.54 -4.92 6.38
N VAL A 11 35.37 -6.24 6.32
CA VAL A 11 34.07 -6.89 6.13
C VAL A 11 33.76 -7.76 7.34
N TYR A 12 32.67 -7.43 8.02
CA TYR A 12 32.11 -8.22 9.11
C TYR A 12 31.24 -9.32 8.51
N ALA A 13 31.51 -10.57 8.88
CA ALA A 13 30.80 -11.75 8.37
C ALA A 13 30.04 -12.43 9.50
N PHE A 14 28.75 -12.69 9.29
CA PHE A 14 27.88 -13.35 10.25
C PHE A 14 27.27 -14.61 9.64
N VAL A 15 27.33 -15.72 10.37
CA VAL A 15 26.81 -17.02 9.91
C VAL A 15 25.71 -17.48 10.86
N THR A 16 24.55 -17.84 10.32
CA THR A 16 23.47 -18.38 11.14
C THR A 16 23.70 -19.85 11.46
N ALA A 17 23.22 -20.26 12.63
CA ALA A 17 23.02 -21.67 12.91
C ALA A 17 22.08 -22.30 11.85
N PRO A 18 22.26 -23.60 11.54
CA PRO A 18 21.34 -24.31 10.66
C PRO A 18 19.93 -24.36 11.26
N LYS A 19 18.90 -24.28 10.41
CA LYS A 19 17.52 -24.50 10.86
C LYS A 19 17.33 -25.95 11.30
N LYS A 20 16.45 -26.19 12.28
CA LYS A 20 16.09 -27.56 12.73
C LYS A 20 15.76 -28.44 11.52
N GLY A 21 16.54 -29.50 11.33
CA GLY A 21 16.35 -30.49 10.26
C GLY A 21 17.06 -30.21 8.92
N GLY A 22 17.89 -29.16 8.82
CA GLY A 22 18.70 -28.88 7.63
C GLY A 22 20.14 -28.52 7.97
N ASP A 23 21.01 -28.50 6.97
CA ASP A 23 22.44 -28.11 7.12
C ASP A 23 22.75 -26.74 6.48
N SER A 24 21.73 -26.08 5.92
CA SER A 24 21.86 -24.77 5.28
C SER A 24 22.10 -23.66 6.30
N ARG A 25 23.15 -22.86 6.07
CA ARG A 25 23.51 -21.67 6.85
C ARG A 25 23.38 -20.44 5.96
N ARG A 26 23.02 -19.30 6.56
CA ARG A 26 23.00 -18.00 5.88
C ARG A 26 24.25 -17.24 6.27
N LEU A 27 24.91 -16.62 5.29
CA LEU A 27 26.07 -15.76 5.46
C LEU A 27 25.69 -14.32 5.14
N PHE A 28 26.00 -13.40 6.05
CA PHE A 28 25.73 -11.97 5.92
C PHE A 28 27.04 -11.19 5.96
N PHE A 29 27.14 -10.12 5.18
CA PHE A 29 28.32 -9.28 5.09
C PHE A 29 27.98 -7.83 5.41
N CYS A 30 28.71 -7.21 6.33
CA CYS A 30 28.59 -5.79 6.60
C CYS A 30 29.93 -5.11 6.39
N THR A 31 29.97 -4.00 5.66
CA THR A 31 31.18 -3.17 5.50
C THR A 31 31.23 -2.01 6.48
N LYS A 32 30.13 -1.79 7.23
CA LYS A 32 30.05 -0.78 8.28
C LYS A 32 30.33 -1.45 9.62
N LYS A 33 31.06 -0.75 10.48
CA LYS A 33 31.32 -1.21 11.84
C LYS A 33 29.99 -1.34 12.60
N PRO A 34 29.73 -2.43 13.35
CA PRO A 34 28.47 -2.60 14.06
C PRO A 34 28.12 -1.43 14.99
N ASP A 35 29.11 -0.89 15.69
CA ASP A 35 29.03 0.25 16.61
C ASP A 35 28.84 1.61 15.91
N GLU A 36 29.05 1.70 14.60
CA GLU A 36 28.76 2.90 13.80
C GLU A 36 27.34 2.88 13.20
N ILE A 37 26.59 1.79 13.37
CA ILE A 37 25.22 1.67 12.85
C ILE A 37 24.28 2.55 13.66
N THR A 38 23.71 3.55 13.01
CA THR A 38 22.67 4.43 13.57
C THR A 38 21.31 3.75 13.46
N LEU A 39 21.11 2.68 14.22
CA LEU A 39 19.82 2.01 14.37
C LEU A 39 19.50 1.93 15.86
N ASP A 40 18.42 2.59 16.26
CA ASP A 40 17.87 2.40 17.60
C ASP A 40 17.07 1.09 17.64
N TYR A 41 17.75 0.02 18.04
CA TYR A 41 17.14 -1.31 18.14
C TYR A 41 16.06 -1.38 19.22
N SER A 42 16.10 -0.51 20.23
CA SER A 42 15.12 -0.52 21.34
C SER A 42 13.72 -0.09 20.88
N LEU A 43 13.67 0.77 19.84
CA LEU A 43 12.43 1.24 19.21
C LEU A 43 11.93 0.33 18.08
N CYS A 44 12.64 -0.76 17.79
CA CYS A 44 12.22 -1.70 16.75
C CYS A 44 10.99 -2.51 17.20
N ALA A 45 9.93 -2.49 16.39
CA ALA A 45 8.71 -3.25 16.65
C ALA A 45 8.92 -4.78 16.54
N ASP A 46 9.89 -5.22 15.71
CA ASP A 46 10.22 -6.64 15.57
C ASP A 46 11.10 -7.11 16.74
N GLU A 47 10.61 -8.09 17.50
CA GLU A 47 11.30 -8.64 18.68
C GLU A 47 12.67 -9.22 18.34
N ARG A 48 12.84 -9.86 17.17
CA ARG A 48 14.13 -10.46 16.79
C ARG A 48 15.15 -9.37 16.49
N MET A 49 14.73 -8.30 15.83
CA MET A 49 15.60 -7.15 15.59
C MET A 49 16.08 -6.52 16.89
N ARG A 50 15.16 -6.35 17.86
CA ARG A 50 15.50 -5.81 19.18
C ARG A 50 16.49 -6.72 19.91
N LYS A 51 16.25 -8.04 19.91
CA LYS A 51 17.13 -9.03 20.54
C LYS A 51 18.56 -8.99 20.03
N TYR A 52 18.78 -8.76 18.72
CA TYR A 52 20.15 -8.65 18.21
C TYR A 52 20.95 -7.57 18.94
N GLY A 53 20.38 -6.36 19.10
CA GLY A 53 21.06 -5.28 19.81
C GLY A 53 21.09 -5.45 21.34
N GLU A 54 20.09 -6.09 21.93
CA GLU A 54 20.06 -6.42 23.37
C GLU A 54 21.12 -7.45 23.75
N GLU A 55 21.37 -8.44 22.90
CA GLU A 55 22.38 -9.48 23.12
C GLU A 55 23.79 -8.93 22.92
N ASP A 56 24.05 -8.30 21.77
CA ASP A 56 25.35 -7.69 21.46
C ASP A 56 25.20 -6.68 20.30
N ILE A 57 25.71 -5.47 20.50
CA ILE A 57 25.82 -4.43 19.45
C ILE A 57 26.50 -4.96 18.18
N SER A 58 27.40 -5.94 18.31
CA SER A 58 28.04 -6.60 17.17
C SER A 58 27.04 -7.24 16.19
N TYR A 59 25.84 -7.61 16.64
CA TYR A 59 24.77 -8.20 15.83
C TYR A 59 23.82 -7.18 15.18
N LEU A 60 23.97 -5.87 15.44
CA LEU A 60 23.16 -4.83 14.77
C LEU A 60 23.11 -4.92 13.23
N PRO A 61 24.18 -5.33 12.52
CA PRO A 61 24.09 -5.56 11.08
C PRO A 61 22.97 -6.52 10.69
N LEU A 62 22.68 -7.55 11.50
CA LEU A 62 21.60 -8.52 11.24
C LEU A 62 20.22 -7.84 11.32
N ALA A 63 20.02 -6.91 12.24
CA ALA A 63 18.81 -6.11 12.32
C ALA A 63 18.62 -5.23 11.06
N CYS A 64 19.69 -4.60 10.57
CA CYS A 64 19.65 -3.84 9.31
C CYS A 64 19.29 -4.72 8.10
N TYR A 65 19.79 -5.96 8.06
CA TYR A 65 19.44 -6.92 7.01
C TYR A 65 17.95 -7.26 6.98
N GLN A 66 17.31 -7.32 8.16
CA GLN A 66 15.86 -7.54 8.25
C GLN A 66 15.08 -6.36 7.67
N LEU A 67 15.47 -5.12 7.98
CA LEU A 67 14.86 -3.92 7.38
C LEU A 67 15.03 -3.89 5.86
N ARG A 68 16.23 -4.22 5.37
CA ARG A 68 16.52 -4.29 3.93
C ARG A 68 15.58 -5.28 3.22
N TRP A 69 15.30 -6.43 3.85
CA TRP A 69 14.37 -7.40 3.29
C TRP A 69 12.95 -6.84 3.19
N ASN A 70 12.48 -6.10 4.20
CA ASN A 70 11.16 -5.48 4.16
C ASN A 70 11.04 -4.45 3.02
N ILE A 71 12.10 -3.67 2.76
CA ILE A 71 12.15 -2.75 1.60
C ILE A 71 12.07 -3.53 0.29
N GLU A 72 12.79 -4.65 0.18
CA GLU A 72 12.78 -5.49 -1.00
C GLU A 72 11.40 -6.10 -1.26
N VAL A 73 10.75 -6.63 -0.22
CA VAL A 73 9.36 -7.14 -0.29
C VAL A 73 8.42 -6.03 -0.74
N SER A 74 8.46 -4.85 -0.09
CA SER A 74 7.62 -3.71 -0.46
C SER A 74 7.83 -3.27 -1.92
N TYR A 75 9.07 -3.29 -2.42
CA TYR A 75 9.36 -2.98 -3.81
C TYR A 75 8.74 -3.97 -4.79
N TYR A 76 8.81 -5.28 -4.50
CA TYR A 76 8.19 -6.30 -5.35
C TYR A 76 6.67 -6.24 -5.28
N GLU A 77 6.10 -6.12 -4.09
CA GLU A 77 4.66 -5.98 -3.91
C GLU A 77 4.16 -4.74 -4.63
N GLY A 78 4.84 -3.59 -4.48
CA GLY A 78 4.54 -2.32 -5.15
C GLY A 78 4.45 -2.44 -6.67
N LYS A 79 5.31 -3.24 -7.31
CA LYS A 79 5.21 -3.52 -8.76
C LYS A 79 3.95 -4.25 -9.15
N THR A 80 3.49 -5.16 -8.29
CA THR A 80 2.26 -5.94 -8.51
C THR A 80 1.02 -5.25 -7.95
N PHE A 81 1.20 -4.15 -7.22
CA PHE A 81 0.18 -3.62 -6.34
C PHE A 81 -0.94 -2.95 -7.08
N TRP A 82 -0.68 -2.14 -8.10
CA TRP A 82 -1.69 -1.56 -8.98
C TRP A 82 -1.08 -1.43 -10.37
N SER A 83 -1.45 -2.33 -11.29
CA SER A 83 -1.35 -2.00 -12.70
C SER A 83 -2.49 -1.04 -12.98
N LEU A 84 -2.20 0.21 -13.31
CA LEU A 84 -3.16 1.01 -14.05
C LEU A 84 -3.19 0.44 -15.47
N GLU A 85 -3.89 -0.69 -15.64
CA GLU A 85 -3.88 -1.61 -16.79
C GLU A 85 -3.85 -0.91 -18.16
N GLU A 86 -4.37 0.32 -18.26
CA GLU A 86 -4.49 1.09 -19.49
C GLU A 86 -3.77 2.46 -19.50
N TYR A 87 -3.06 2.84 -18.43
CA TYR A 87 -2.52 4.20 -18.29
C TYR A 87 -1.20 4.36 -19.06
N ARG A 88 -1.33 4.67 -20.35
CA ARG A 88 -0.22 4.86 -21.30
C ARG A 88 0.48 6.22 -21.13
N ILE A 89 1.11 6.45 -19.98
CA ILE A 89 2.01 7.60 -19.82
C ILE A 89 3.29 7.33 -20.59
N ARG A 90 3.71 8.27 -21.44
CA ARG A 90 4.97 8.18 -22.21
C ARG A 90 5.98 9.27 -21.87
N SER A 91 5.61 10.25 -21.05
CA SER A 91 6.56 11.26 -20.56
C SER A 91 7.28 10.76 -19.32
N ARG A 92 8.57 11.08 -19.22
CA ARG A 92 9.38 10.77 -18.03
C ARG A 92 8.73 11.31 -16.76
N GLU A 93 8.33 12.58 -16.79
CA GLU A 93 7.70 13.25 -15.65
C GLU A 93 6.40 12.58 -15.22
N GLY A 94 5.56 12.16 -16.17
CA GLY A 94 4.34 11.46 -15.83
C GLY A 94 4.61 10.07 -15.23
N ILE A 95 5.62 9.34 -15.73
CA ILE A 95 6.03 8.04 -15.19
C ILE A 95 6.51 8.21 -13.75
N GLU A 96 7.35 9.22 -13.48
CA GLU A 96 7.83 9.55 -12.14
C GLU A 96 6.67 9.88 -11.19
N ARG A 97 5.74 10.74 -11.61
CA ARG A 97 4.55 11.08 -10.81
C ARG A 97 3.67 9.85 -10.52
N LEU A 98 3.49 8.97 -11.50
CA LEU A 98 2.72 7.75 -11.32
C LEU A 98 3.38 6.79 -10.32
N ILE A 99 4.69 6.56 -10.45
CA ILE A 99 5.43 5.71 -9.52
C ILE A 99 5.34 6.27 -8.09
N ASN A 100 5.45 7.59 -7.93
CA ASN A 100 5.31 8.24 -6.63
C ASN A 100 3.90 8.06 -6.05
N LEU A 101 2.86 8.24 -6.87
CA LEU A 101 1.48 8.00 -6.44
C LEU A 101 1.27 6.54 -6.01
N LEU A 102 1.78 5.58 -6.79
CA LEU A 102 1.71 4.15 -6.46
C LEU A 102 2.39 3.83 -5.13
N ALA A 103 3.58 4.41 -4.88
CA ALA A 103 4.30 4.24 -3.63
C ALA A 103 3.50 4.77 -2.44
N VAL A 104 2.93 5.98 -2.55
CA VAL A 104 2.10 6.57 -1.48
C VAL A 104 0.83 5.74 -1.24
N SER A 105 0.14 5.32 -2.30
CA SER A 105 -1.06 4.48 -2.20
C SER A 105 -0.76 3.13 -1.56
N TYR A 106 0.36 2.49 -1.92
CA TYR A 106 0.82 1.27 -1.28
C TYR A 106 1.05 1.47 0.22
N SER A 107 1.86 2.48 0.59
CA SER A 107 2.14 2.76 2.00
C SER A 107 0.88 3.08 2.80
N ALA A 108 -0.03 3.90 2.26
CA ALA A 108 -1.29 4.22 2.91
C ALA A 108 -2.12 2.97 3.17
N MET A 109 -2.22 2.08 2.18
CA MET A 109 -2.97 0.83 2.33
C MET A 109 -2.32 -0.15 3.31
N THR A 110 -0.99 -0.23 3.34
CA THR A 110 -0.29 -1.08 4.32
C THR A 110 -0.50 -0.58 5.76
N LEU A 111 -0.61 0.74 5.95
CA LEU A 111 -0.83 1.35 7.26
C LEU A 111 -2.31 1.41 7.68
N LEU A 112 -3.23 1.32 6.70
CA LEU A 112 -4.67 1.45 6.92
C LEU A 112 -5.21 0.50 8.01
N PRO A 113 -4.86 -0.81 8.02
CA PRO A 113 -5.36 -1.76 9.03
C PRO A 113 -4.90 -1.44 10.46
N TYR A 114 -3.84 -0.64 10.60
CA TYR A 114 -3.29 -0.23 11.89
C TYR A 114 -3.78 1.15 12.32
N SER A 115 -4.33 1.93 11.38
CA SER A 115 -4.75 3.32 11.62
C SER A 115 -6.25 3.43 11.95
N ASP A 116 -7.05 2.48 11.49
CA ASP A 116 -8.51 2.49 11.65
C ASP A 116 -9.03 1.07 11.95
N GLU A 117 -9.75 0.93 13.07
CA GLU A 117 -10.30 -0.35 13.54
C GLU A 117 -11.23 -1.03 12.53
N THR A 118 -11.88 -0.24 11.67
CA THR A 118 -12.74 -0.74 10.58
C THR A 118 -11.97 -1.68 9.64
N PHE A 119 -10.66 -1.45 9.48
CA PHE A 119 -9.78 -2.19 8.59
C PHE A 119 -8.89 -3.19 9.34
N SER A 120 -9.05 -3.34 10.66
CA SER A 120 -8.18 -4.18 11.51
C SER A 120 -8.15 -5.66 11.10
N SER A 121 -9.22 -6.17 10.48
CA SER A 121 -9.28 -7.53 9.96
C SER A 121 -8.22 -7.82 8.90
N TYR A 122 -7.74 -6.79 8.19
CA TYR A 122 -6.75 -6.91 7.12
C TYR A 122 -5.30 -6.99 7.63
N GLN A 123 -5.03 -6.87 8.94
CA GLN A 123 -3.67 -6.95 9.47
C GLN A 123 -2.98 -8.30 9.20
N SER A 124 -3.76 -9.38 9.07
CA SER A 124 -3.25 -10.72 8.76
C SER A 124 -3.23 -11.04 7.26
N PHE A 125 -3.70 -10.13 6.42
CA PHE A 125 -3.88 -10.38 4.99
C PHE A 125 -2.57 -10.09 4.25
N SER A 126 -2.36 -10.77 3.12
CA SER A 126 -1.31 -10.39 2.18
C SER A 126 -1.62 -9.05 1.51
N ALA A 127 -0.60 -8.42 0.93
CA ALA A 127 -0.78 -7.17 0.17
C ALA A 127 -1.75 -7.35 -1.00
N GLN A 128 -1.76 -8.53 -1.66
CA GLN A 128 -2.67 -8.81 -2.77
C GLN A 128 -4.12 -8.99 -2.29
N GLU A 129 -4.35 -9.74 -1.22
CA GLU A 129 -5.69 -9.95 -0.65
C GLU A 129 -6.28 -8.63 -0.16
N THR A 130 -5.49 -7.84 0.58
CA THR A 130 -5.92 -6.53 1.07
C THR A 130 -6.29 -5.61 -0.10
N ARG A 131 -5.50 -5.63 -1.19
CA ARG A 131 -5.77 -4.83 -2.39
C ARG A 131 -7.08 -5.25 -3.04
N PHE A 132 -7.29 -6.56 -3.17
CA PHE A 132 -8.48 -7.12 -3.78
C PHE A 132 -9.75 -6.75 -3.00
N GLU A 133 -9.75 -6.93 -1.68
CA GLU A 133 -10.88 -6.60 -0.82
C GLU A 133 -11.21 -5.10 -0.83
N ILE A 134 -10.21 -4.25 -0.63
CA ILE A 134 -10.40 -2.79 -0.70
C ILE A 134 -10.87 -2.38 -2.11
N GLY A 135 -10.31 -2.99 -3.15
CA GLY A 135 -10.70 -2.76 -4.54
C GLY A 135 -12.18 -3.07 -4.80
N GLN A 136 -12.67 -4.20 -4.30
CA GLN A 136 -14.08 -4.58 -4.39
C GLN A 136 -14.99 -3.56 -3.69
N GLN A 137 -14.62 -3.11 -2.49
CA GLN A 137 -15.39 -2.12 -1.74
C GLN A 137 -15.45 -0.78 -2.47
N ILE A 138 -14.34 -0.33 -3.05
CA ILE A 138 -14.28 0.89 -3.86
C ILE A 138 -15.19 0.76 -5.09
N GLN A 139 -15.11 -0.37 -5.82
CA GLN A 139 -15.95 -0.61 -6.99
C GLN A 139 -17.44 -0.63 -6.64
N ALA A 140 -17.82 -1.31 -5.55
CA ALA A 140 -19.19 -1.33 -5.07
C ALA A 140 -19.68 0.09 -4.74
N ASN A 141 -18.88 0.89 -4.04
CA ASN A 141 -19.22 2.27 -3.71
C ASN A 141 -19.37 3.16 -4.95
N ILE A 142 -18.53 3.00 -5.98
CA ILE A 142 -18.66 3.75 -7.24
C ILE A 142 -19.99 3.40 -7.92
N ILE A 143 -20.34 2.10 -7.98
CA ILE A 143 -21.62 1.65 -8.55
C ILE A 143 -22.79 2.22 -7.75
N PHE A 144 -22.76 2.12 -6.42
CA PHE A 144 -23.82 2.67 -5.57
C PHE A 144 -23.98 4.18 -5.73
N ASN A 145 -22.88 4.94 -5.73
CA ASN A 145 -22.94 6.39 -5.93
C ASN A 145 -23.53 6.76 -7.28
N SER A 146 -23.10 6.10 -8.37
CA SER A 146 -23.68 6.35 -9.70
C SER A 146 -25.17 6.01 -9.77
N PHE A 147 -25.61 4.96 -9.07
CA PHE A 147 -27.02 4.60 -8.98
C PHE A 147 -27.82 5.64 -8.20
N VAL A 148 -27.30 6.14 -7.08
CA VAL A 148 -27.92 7.21 -6.29
C VAL A 148 -28.07 8.49 -7.14
N GLU A 149 -27.03 8.90 -7.86
CA GLU A 149 -27.08 10.05 -8.77
C GLU A 149 -28.16 9.88 -9.87
N SER A 150 -28.29 8.68 -10.43
CA SER A 150 -29.33 8.35 -11.40
C SER A 150 -30.73 8.47 -10.79
N LEU A 151 -30.95 7.92 -9.60
CA LEU A 151 -32.23 8.00 -8.90
C LEU A 151 -32.59 9.45 -8.54
N GLU A 152 -31.63 10.26 -8.11
CA GLU A 152 -31.85 11.68 -7.86
C GLU A 152 -32.28 12.42 -9.12
N THR A 153 -31.66 12.10 -10.26
CA THR A 153 -32.00 12.69 -11.56
C THR A 153 -33.43 12.32 -11.96
N VAL A 154 -33.81 11.05 -11.84
CA VAL A 154 -35.20 10.59 -12.12
C VAL A 154 -36.20 11.26 -11.19
N LYS A 155 -35.89 11.39 -9.89
CA LYS A 155 -36.76 12.06 -8.91
C LYS A 155 -36.99 13.53 -9.28
N LYS A 156 -35.92 14.26 -9.64
CA LYS A 156 -35.98 15.66 -10.10
C LYS A 156 -36.82 15.78 -11.37
N ALA A 157 -36.60 14.90 -12.37
CA ALA A 157 -37.37 14.88 -13.61
C ALA A 157 -38.87 14.62 -13.37
N ARG A 158 -39.23 13.65 -12.52
CA ARG A 158 -40.63 13.36 -12.17
C ARG A 158 -41.31 14.55 -11.49
N ALA A 159 -40.59 15.28 -10.63
CA ALA A 159 -41.12 16.50 -10.01
C ALA A 159 -41.42 17.58 -11.06
N LEU A 160 -40.53 17.78 -12.04
CA LEU A 160 -40.74 18.73 -13.15
C LEU A 160 -41.93 18.33 -14.03
N VAL A 161 -42.05 17.05 -14.39
CA VAL A 161 -43.19 16.56 -15.20
C VAL A 161 -44.52 16.83 -14.50
N LYS A 162 -44.63 16.51 -13.21
CA LYS A 162 -45.85 16.81 -12.42
C LYS A 162 -46.18 18.31 -12.38
N LEU A 163 -45.16 19.15 -12.30
CA LEU A 163 -45.33 20.61 -12.26
C LEU A 163 -45.83 21.16 -13.61
N LEU A 164 -45.30 20.62 -14.72
CA LEU A 164 -45.77 20.92 -16.08
C LEU A 164 -47.21 20.43 -16.30
N GLU A 165 -47.53 19.20 -15.91
CA GLU A 165 -48.90 18.66 -15.98
C GLU A 165 -49.88 19.55 -15.22
N HIS A 166 -49.51 19.97 -14.00
CA HIS A 166 -50.34 20.87 -13.20
C HIS A 166 -50.54 22.24 -13.88
N HIS A 167 -49.47 22.80 -14.45
CA HIS A 167 -49.54 24.07 -15.19
C HIS A 167 -50.44 23.98 -16.44
N ILE A 168 -50.30 22.91 -17.22
CA ILE A 168 -51.12 22.65 -18.41
C ILE A 168 -52.59 22.50 -18.01
N GLN A 169 -52.90 21.72 -16.97
CA GLN A 169 -54.27 21.56 -16.48
C GLN A 169 -54.86 22.88 -15.95
N SER A 170 -54.06 23.68 -15.25
CA SER A 170 -54.47 25.00 -14.77
C SER A 170 -54.77 25.96 -15.93
N TRP A 171 -53.93 25.95 -16.97
CA TRP A 171 -54.11 26.74 -18.18
C TRP A 171 -55.38 26.34 -18.95
N ILE A 172 -55.60 25.03 -19.18
CA ILE A 172 -56.82 24.51 -19.82
C ILE A 172 -58.08 24.98 -19.06
N ARG A 173 -58.07 24.88 -17.72
CA ARG A 173 -59.20 25.34 -16.89
C ARG A 173 -59.44 26.84 -16.96
N ARG A 174 -58.39 27.66 -17.17
CA ARG A 174 -58.54 29.11 -17.37
C ARG A 174 -59.12 29.44 -18.75
N VAL A 175 -58.66 28.76 -19.79
CA VAL A 175 -59.15 28.96 -21.16
C VAL A 175 -60.60 28.51 -21.32
N GLN A 176 -61.02 27.42 -20.67
CA GLN A 176 -62.42 26.95 -20.69
C GLN A 176 -63.40 27.80 -19.84
N LYS A 177 -62.89 28.76 -19.05
CA LYS A 177 -63.71 29.70 -18.27
C LYS A 177 -63.88 31.06 -18.95
N LEU A 178 -63.28 31.25 -20.13
CA LEU A 178 -63.49 32.37 -21.04
C LEU A 178 -64.47 31.95 -22.14
#